data_AF-A0A4S3LNW7-F1
#
_entry.id   AF-A0A4S3LNW7-F1
#
_cell.length_a   1.000
_cell.length_b   1.000
_cell.length_c   1.000
_cell.angle_alpha   90.00
_cell.angle_beta   90.00
_cell.angle_gamma   90.00
#
_symmetry.space_group_name_H-M   'P 1'
#
loop_
_entity.id
_entity.type
_entity.pdbx_description
1 polymer ?
#
loop_
_entity_poly.entity_id
_entity_poly.type
_entity_poly.pdbx_seq_one_letter_code
_entity_poly.pdbx_strand_id
1 'polypeptide(L)'
;MNIINNTEFPHLQFEKVGYFGELFSVIVVSQTCNLLNEQSACPISQVQRPPVLADSCLGEPEMSSLKTATDLVCRKKRSDILLSGHAWNASGVAREWHAEFQLGTLSRTLSVCGSREWQYSDNEWRISQPAFTDNVPLHYELASPGEFNPVGRCLPEDADTRRIFPAPQLSFSPGPVCRSWPSRIRYAKGFTSHWQKYTRPYYPDEFDFNFLNCAPAEQQYAGFLKGNEKIVLNGLLRSTTEFTSFLPGIRIWAQLYKGSGAPEHRLLLADTLTCYTDEEQVTLLWRLTLLADSLPDRLILMSCAETPHG
;
A
#
# COMPACT_ATOMS: atom_id res chain seq x y z
N MET A 1 12.82 23.59 12.95
CA MET A 1 13.23 23.22 11.58
C MET A 1 12.31 23.89 10.57
N ASN A 2 12.86 24.72 9.68
CA ASN A 2 12.11 25.31 8.55
C ASN A 2 12.29 24.43 7.30
N ILE A 3 11.20 24.01 6.65
CA ILE A 3 11.24 23.18 5.44
C ILE A 3 10.92 24.04 4.21
N ILE A 4 11.85 24.02 3.25
CA ILE A 4 11.64 24.59 1.91
C ILE A 4 11.47 23.43 0.94
N ASN A 5 10.32 23.34 0.29
CA ASN A 5 10.05 22.30 -0.69
C ASN A 5 10.30 22.83 -2.10
N ASN A 6 11.45 22.50 -2.68
CA ASN A 6 11.76 22.81 -4.08
C ASN A 6 11.39 21.65 -5.02
N THR A 7 10.74 20.61 -4.51
CA THR A 7 10.10 19.60 -5.36
C THR A 7 8.75 20.12 -5.86
N GLU A 8 8.23 19.50 -6.92
CA GLU A 8 6.86 19.75 -7.40
C GLU A 8 5.79 18.93 -6.64
N PHE A 9 6.19 18.17 -5.62
CA PHE A 9 5.36 17.19 -4.94
C PHE A 9 4.88 17.68 -3.57
N PRO A 10 3.63 17.41 -3.16
CA PRO A 10 3.16 17.72 -1.81
C PRO A 10 3.98 16.97 -0.77
N HIS A 11 4.26 17.64 0.35
CA HIS A 11 4.96 17.06 1.49
C HIS A 11 4.19 17.28 2.78
N LEU A 12 4.52 16.49 3.80
CA LEU A 12 4.02 16.62 5.16
C LEU A 12 5.15 16.34 6.15
N GLN A 13 5.21 17.14 7.22
CA GLN A 13 6.03 16.88 8.39
C GLN A 13 5.13 16.52 9.58
N PHE A 14 5.52 15.51 10.36
CA PHE A 14 4.87 15.17 11.62
C PHE A 14 5.87 14.52 12.59
N GLU A 15 5.53 14.50 13.88
CA GLU A 15 6.33 13.80 14.88
C GLU A 15 5.79 12.39 15.13
N LYS A 16 6.69 11.45 15.37
CA LYS A 16 6.33 10.08 15.72
C LYS A 16 7.36 9.47 16.66
N VAL A 17 6.87 8.79 17.69
CA VAL A 17 7.67 7.84 18.46
C VAL A 17 8.22 6.78 17.50
N GLY A 18 9.50 6.50 17.60
CA GLY A 18 10.19 5.52 16.77
C GLY A 18 10.97 4.50 17.58
N TYR A 19 12.10 4.08 17.05
CA TYR A 19 12.97 3.06 17.61
C TYR A 19 13.68 3.57 18.86
N PHE A 20 14.06 2.65 19.75
CA PHE A 20 14.95 2.92 20.90
C PHE A 20 14.46 4.01 21.87
N GLY A 21 13.15 4.23 21.96
CA GLY A 21 12.62 5.26 22.86
C GLY A 21 12.85 6.69 22.37
N GLU A 22 13.06 6.88 21.07
CA GLU A 22 13.32 8.19 20.51
C GLU A 22 12.09 8.80 19.84
N LEU A 23 12.02 10.13 19.87
CA LEU A 23 11.06 10.92 19.10
C LEU A 23 11.70 11.33 17.78
N PHE A 24 10.96 11.17 16.69
CA PHE A 24 11.44 11.52 15.35
C PHE A 24 10.54 12.55 14.70
N SER A 25 11.15 13.50 13.99
CA SER A 25 10.47 14.26 12.94
C SER A 25 10.52 13.48 11.65
N VAL A 26 9.35 13.16 11.11
CA VAL A 26 9.18 12.42 9.86
C VAL A 26 8.73 13.39 8.79
N ILE A 27 9.41 13.37 7.64
CA ILE A 27 9.03 14.10 6.45
C ILE A 27 8.62 13.06 5.40
N VAL A 28 7.44 13.23 4.83
CA VAL A 28 6.99 12.47 3.66
C VAL A 28 6.75 13.37 2.48
N VAL A 29 7.07 12.88 1.29
CA VAL A 29 6.80 13.55 0.01
C VAL A 29 6.05 12.57 -0.88
N SER A 30 4.91 13.00 -1.42
CA SER A 30 4.01 12.14 -2.20
C SER A 30 4.08 12.51 -3.68
N GLN A 31 4.64 11.62 -4.49
CA GLN A 31 4.79 11.78 -5.93
C GLN A 31 3.74 10.95 -6.65
N THR A 32 2.91 11.57 -7.48
CA THR A 32 1.88 10.91 -8.29
C THR A 32 2.24 10.94 -9.77
N CYS A 33 2.12 9.80 -10.44
CA CYS A 33 2.35 9.63 -11.87
C CYS A 33 1.09 9.02 -12.51
N ASN A 34 0.82 9.36 -13.77
CA ASN A 34 -0.27 8.74 -14.53
C ASN A 34 0.26 7.49 -15.22
N LEU A 35 -0.49 6.39 -15.18
CA LEU A 35 -0.20 5.15 -15.90
C LEU A 35 -0.54 5.33 -17.38
N LEU A 36 0.26 6.18 -18.03
CA LEU A 36 0.22 6.49 -19.46
C LEU A 36 1.57 6.14 -20.08
N ASN A 37 1.62 6.12 -21.41
CA ASN A 37 2.81 5.88 -22.22
C ASN A 37 3.39 4.47 -22.05
N GLU A 38 2.77 3.50 -22.71
CA GLU A 38 3.27 2.12 -22.75
C GLU A 38 4.74 2.06 -23.20
N GLN A 39 5.48 1.16 -22.58
CA GLN A 39 6.90 0.87 -22.82
C GLN A 39 7.85 2.03 -22.49
N SER A 40 7.39 3.06 -21.80
CA SER A 40 8.21 4.21 -21.39
C SER A 40 7.94 4.61 -19.94
N ALA A 41 8.69 5.59 -19.43
CA ALA A 41 8.49 6.15 -18.10
C ALA A 41 7.11 6.80 -17.96
N CYS A 42 6.39 6.47 -16.90
CA CYS A 42 5.08 7.05 -16.61
C CYS A 42 5.22 8.54 -16.28
N PRO A 43 4.44 9.44 -16.92
CA PRO A 43 4.59 10.88 -16.72
C PRO A 43 4.11 11.30 -15.34
N ILE A 44 4.76 12.33 -14.77
CA ILE A 44 4.29 12.98 -13.54
C ILE A 44 2.89 13.55 -13.76
N SER A 45 2.00 13.30 -12.81
CA SER A 45 0.64 13.82 -12.88
C SER A 45 0.61 15.32 -12.59
N GLN A 46 -0.20 16.08 -13.32
CA GLN A 46 -0.45 17.48 -12.97
C GLN A 46 -1.21 17.63 -11.65
N VAL A 47 -1.96 16.60 -11.26
CA VAL A 47 -2.70 16.56 -9.99
C VAL A 47 -2.02 15.58 -9.06
N GLN A 48 -1.38 16.11 -8.03
CA GLN A 48 -0.68 15.32 -7.02
C GLN A 48 -1.61 14.93 -5.88
N ARG A 49 -1.55 13.67 -5.44
CA ARG A 49 -2.25 13.20 -4.24
C ARG A 49 -1.43 13.57 -2.99
N PRO A 50 -2.01 14.24 -1.98
CA PRO A 50 -1.30 14.54 -0.75
C PRO A 50 -1.07 13.28 0.09
N PRO A 51 -0.14 13.31 1.06
CA PRO A 51 0.02 12.24 2.04
C PRO A 51 -1.29 11.96 2.81
N VAL A 52 -1.57 10.69 3.06
CA VAL A 52 -2.76 10.21 3.75
C VAL A 52 -2.60 10.34 5.27
N LEU A 53 -3.46 11.14 5.89
CA LEU A 53 -3.34 11.46 7.32
C LEU A 53 -3.92 10.37 8.23
N ALA A 54 -4.92 9.64 7.79
CA ALA A 54 -5.62 8.67 8.62
C ALA A 54 -5.98 7.40 7.85
N ASP A 55 -6.06 6.29 8.57
CA ASP A 55 -6.63 5.05 8.04
C ASP A 55 -8.10 5.30 7.66
N SER A 56 -8.55 4.73 6.55
CA SER A 56 -9.96 4.67 6.18
C SER A 56 -10.36 3.22 5.95
N CYS A 57 -11.52 2.83 6.47
CA CYS A 57 -12.08 1.49 6.33
C CYS A 57 -13.14 1.47 5.23
N LEU A 58 -13.38 0.30 4.62
CA LEU A 58 -14.45 0.15 3.63
C LEU A 58 -15.84 0.28 4.25
N GLY A 59 -15.99 -0.18 5.49
CA GLY A 59 -17.18 -0.02 6.32
C GLY A 59 -16.78 0.35 7.74
N GLU A 60 -17.39 -0.31 8.72
CA GLU A 60 -17.08 -0.08 10.13
C GLU A 60 -15.63 -0.49 10.47
N PRO A 61 -14.89 0.34 11.23
CA PRO A 61 -13.58 -0.03 11.75
C PRO A 61 -13.61 -1.36 12.51
N GLU A 62 -12.54 -2.14 12.39
CA GLU A 62 -12.39 -3.48 13.00
C GLU A 62 -13.33 -4.57 12.44
N MET A 63 -14.43 -4.20 11.79
CA MET A 63 -15.38 -5.12 11.15
C MET A 63 -15.22 -5.21 9.63
N SER A 64 -14.39 -4.34 9.05
CA SER A 64 -14.09 -4.31 7.62
C SER A 64 -12.60 -4.12 7.36
N SER A 65 -12.18 -4.34 6.13
CA SER A 65 -10.81 -4.12 5.70
C SER A 65 -10.50 -2.64 5.47
N LEU A 66 -9.21 -2.30 5.45
CA LEU A 66 -8.76 -0.95 5.14
C LEU A 66 -8.96 -0.66 3.65
N LYS A 67 -9.57 0.50 3.36
CA LYS A 67 -9.54 1.11 2.04
C LYS A 67 -8.20 1.81 1.79
N THR A 68 -7.71 2.54 2.80
CA THR A 68 -6.43 3.26 2.70
C THR A 68 -5.75 3.26 4.06
N ALA A 69 -4.43 3.05 4.08
CA ALA A 69 -3.62 3.15 5.28
C ALA A 69 -2.99 4.55 5.41
N THR A 70 -2.80 5.01 6.64
CA THR A 70 -2.12 6.26 6.98
C THR A 70 -0.64 6.22 6.62
N ASP A 71 -0.14 7.36 6.14
CA ASP A 71 1.28 7.61 5.90
C ASP A 71 2.03 8.03 7.18
N LEU A 72 1.31 8.21 8.30
CA LEU A 72 1.82 8.72 9.57
C LEU A 72 2.53 7.64 10.42
N VAL A 73 3.52 6.99 9.81
CA VAL A 73 4.41 6.01 10.45
C VAL A 73 5.84 6.52 10.53
N CYS A 74 6.58 6.07 11.55
CA CYS A 74 7.94 6.55 11.79
C CYS A 74 8.89 6.17 10.64
N ARG A 75 8.89 4.89 10.25
CA ARG A 75 9.71 4.31 9.18
C ARG A 75 9.24 2.90 8.87
N LYS A 76 9.23 2.51 7.59
CA LYS A 76 9.02 1.11 7.16
C LYS A 76 10.36 0.39 6.95
N LYS A 77 10.36 -0.94 7.10
CA LYS A 77 11.56 -1.76 6.86
C LYS A 77 11.77 -2.06 5.37
N ARG A 78 10.70 -2.02 4.59
CA ARG A 78 10.61 -2.35 3.16
C ARG A 78 9.57 -1.46 2.49
N SER A 79 9.58 -1.39 1.16
CA SER A 79 8.49 -0.76 0.43
C SER A 79 7.24 -1.62 0.42
N ASP A 80 6.11 -1.01 0.76
CA ASP A 80 4.79 -1.63 0.58
C ASP A 80 4.28 -1.39 -0.84
N ILE A 81 3.85 -2.46 -1.53
CA ILE A 81 3.22 -2.37 -2.85
C ILE A 81 1.73 -2.68 -2.71
N LEU A 82 0.89 -1.68 -2.94
CA LEU A 82 -0.55 -1.73 -2.72
C LEU A 82 -1.31 -1.48 -4.02
N LEU A 83 -2.44 -2.15 -4.20
CA LEU A 83 -3.40 -1.83 -5.24
C LEU A 83 -4.73 -1.39 -4.58
N SER A 84 -5.35 -0.36 -5.15
CA SER A 84 -6.64 0.19 -4.73
C SER A 84 -7.50 0.45 -5.96
N GLY A 85 -8.76 0.05 -5.90
CA GLY A 85 -9.71 0.13 -7.03
C GLY A 85 -10.21 -1.25 -7.42
N HIS A 86 -10.39 -1.47 -8.71
CA HIS A 86 -10.90 -2.74 -9.26
C HIS A 86 -9.83 -3.47 -10.08
N ALA A 87 -9.97 -4.79 -10.19
CA ALA A 87 -9.48 -5.51 -11.34
C ALA A 87 -10.45 -5.28 -12.49
N TRP A 88 -9.93 -4.98 -13.68
CA TRP A 88 -10.72 -4.65 -14.86
C TRP A 88 -10.40 -5.63 -15.99
N ASN A 89 -11.44 -6.06 -16.71
CA ASN A 89 -11.30 -6.75 -17.98
C ASN A 89 -11.60 -5.77 -19.12
N ALA A 90 -10.56 -5.14 -19.66
CA ALA A 90 -10.72 -4.17 -20.75
C ALA A 90 -11.22 -4.80 -22.08
N SER A 91 -11.22 -6.14 -22.24
CA SER A 91 -11.86 -6.82 -23.38
C SER A 91 -13.39 -6.86 -23.28
N GLY A 92 -13.97 -6.42 -22.15
CA GLY A 92 -15.40 -6.41 -21.90
C GLY A 92 -15.82 -7.41 -20.83
N VAL A 93 -17.10 -7.77 -20.82
CA VAL A 93 -17.65 -8.64 -19.76
C VAL A 93 -17.14 -10.07 -19.88
N ALA A 94 -16.66 -10.62 -18.77
CA ALA A 94 -16.27 -12.02 -18.64
C ALA A 94 -16.77 -12.59 -17.31
N ARG A 95 -16.76 -13.92 -17.20
CA ARG A 95 -17.07 -14.60 -15.93
C ARG A 95 -15.85 -14.65 -15.02
N GLU A 96 -14.67 -14.81 -15.60
CA GLU A 96 -13.40 -14.95 -14.89
C GLU A 96 -12.23 -14.52 -15.77
N TRP A 97 -11.16 -14.05 -15.12
CA TRP A 97 -9.88 -13.72 -15.75
C TRP A 97 -8.76 -13.74 -14.71
N HIS A 98 -7.52 -13.62 -15.18
CA HIS A 98 -6.36 -13.41 -14.33
C HIS A 98 -5.95 -11.95 -14.38
N ALA A 99 -5.69 -11.38 -13.21
CA ALA A 99 -5.08 -10.07 -13.09
C ALA A 99 -3.65 -10.23 -12.56
N GLU A 100 -2.70 -9.47 -13.10
CA GLU A 100 -1.29 -9.51 -12.73
C GLU A 100 -0.79 -8.09 -12.46
N PHE A 101 -0.03 -7.93 -11.37
CA PHE A 101 0.83 -6.77 -11.22
C PHE A 101 2.28 -7.21 -11.02
N GLN A 102 3.18 -6.52 -11.72
CA GLN A 102 4.61 -6.60 -11.51
C GLN A 102 5.15 -5.21 -11.20
N LEU A 103 6.01 -5.14 -10.19
CA LEU A 103 6.86 -3.99 -9.93
C LEU A 103 8.30 -4.46 -9.74
N GLY A 104 9.18 -4.11 -10.68
CA GLY A 104 10.57 -4.57 -10.69
C GLY A 104 10.65 -6.11 -10.65
N THR A 105 11.24 -6.66 -9.58
CA THR A 105 11.37 -8.12 -9.39
C THR A 105 10.19 -8.76 -8.67
N LEU A 106 9.24 -7.97 -8.15
CA LEU A 106 8.06 -8.48 -7.47
C LEU A 106 6.93 -8.65 -8.49
N SER A 107 6.37 -9.85 -8.62
CA SER A 107 5.18 -10.11 -9.45
C SER A 107 4.18 -10.95 -8.67
N ARG A 108 2.89 -10.66 -8.86
CA ARG A 108 1.77 -11.41 -8.28
C ARG A 108 0.64 -11.50 -9.30
N THR A 109 0.08 -12.69 -9.41
CA THR A 109 -1.11 -12.98 -10.22
C THR A 109 -2.25 -13.38 -9.30
N LEU A 110 -3.42 -12.76 -9.44
CA LEU A 110 -4.64 -13.13 -8.76
C LEU A 110 -5.70 -13.61 -9.75
N SER A 111 -6.41 -14.68 -9.41
CA SER A 111 -7.64 -15.08 -10.09
C SER A 111 -8.78 -14.17 -9.66
N VAL A 112 -9.57 -13.74 -10.65
CA VAL A 112 -10.73 -12.85 -10.50
C VAL A 112 -11.93 -13.50 -11.18
N CYS A 113 -13.09 -13.46 -10.55
CA CYS A 113 -14.34 -13.86 -11.17
C CYS A 113 -15.51 -12.99 -10.72
N GLY A 114 -16.56 -12.92 -11.54
CA GLY A 114 -17.78 -12.18 -11.20
C GLY A 114 -18.54 -12.77 -10.02
N SER A 115 -19.62 -12.10 -9.62
CA SER A 115 -20.40 -12.50 -8.46
C SER A 115 -20.91 -13.94 -8.58
N ARG A 116 -20.77 -14.69 -7.50
CA ARG A 116 -21.22 -16.08 -7.39
C ARG A 116 -21.61 -16.39 -5.96
N GLU A 117 -22.36 -17.45 -5.80
CA GLU A 117 -23.07 -17.75 -4.57
C GLU A 117 -23.04 -19.23 -4.27
N TRP A 118 -22.99 -19.57 -2.99
CA TRP A 118 -23.29 -20.90 -2.48
C TRP A 118 -24.80 -21.10 -2.47
N GLN A 119 -25.24 -22.19 -3.08
CA GLN A 119 -26.63 -22.61 -3.17
C GLN A 119 -26.72 -24.09 -2.78
N TYR A 120 -27.70 -24.45 -1.98
CA TYR A 120 -27.92 -25.84 -1.59
C TYR A 120 -28.93 -26.49 -2.55
N SER A 121 -28.48 -27.50 -3.29
CA SER A 121 -29.31 -28.27 -4.22
C SER A 121 -28.86 -29.73 -4.27
N ASP A 122 -29.76 -30.66 -4.57
CA ASP A 122 -29.47 -32.10 -4.61
C ASP A 122 -28.79 -32.63 -3.32
N ASN A 123 -29.17 -32.11 -2.15
CA ASN A 123 -28.56 -32.40 -0.84
C ASN A 123 -27.06 -32.05 -0.73
N GLU A 124 -26.59 -31.05 -1.49
CA GLU A 124 -25.19 -30.62 -1.49
C GLU A 124 -25.07 -29.10 -1.66
N TRP A 125 -24.07 -28.48 -1.03
CA TRP A 125 -23.71 -27.08 -1.30
C TRP A 125 -22.89 -26.98 -2.59
N ARG A 126 -23.34 -26.15 -3.53
CA ARG A 126 -22.64 -25.89 -4.80
C ARG A 126 -22.43 -24.40 -5.00
N ILE A 127 -21.31 -24.05 -5.62
CA ILE A 127 -21.04 -22.67 -6.05
C ILE A 127 -21.67 -22.48 -7.44
N SER A 128 -22.45 -21.41 -7.60
CA SER A 128 -23.00 -21.01 -8.89
C SER A 128 -21.92 -20.58 -9.88
N GLN A 129 -22.22 -20.63 -11.18
CA GLN A 129 -21.30 -20.06 -12.17
C GLN A 129 -21.15 -18.54 -11.93
N PRO A 130 -19.92 -17.99 -12.01
CA PRO A 130 -19.71 -16.54 -11.86
C PRO A 130 -20.53 -15.74 -12.86
N ALA A 131 -21.16 -14.66 -12.43
CA ALA A 131 -21.86 -13.73 -13.30
C ALA A 131 -20.89 -13.04 -14.26
N PHE A 132 -21.42 -12.57 -15.40
CA PHE A 132 -20.65 -11.72 -16.30
C PHE A 132 -20.44 -10.33 -15.68
N THR A 133 -19.20 -9.88 -15.64
CA THR A 133 -18.81 -8.53 -15.21
C THR A 133 -17.57 -8.11 -15.98
N ASP A 134 -17.34 -6.80 -16.11
CA ASP A 134 -16.09 -6.25 -16.63
C ASP A 134 -15.14 -5.81 -15.51
N ASN A 135 -15.57 -5.83 -14.24
CA ASN A 135 -14.74 -5.45 -13.10
C ASN A 135 -15.12 -6.14 -11.79
N VAL A 136 -14.14 -6.24 -10.88
CA VAL A 136 -14.32 -6.72 -9.49
C VAL A 136 -13.47 -5.86 -8.54
N PRO A 137 -14.05 -5.31 -7.45
CA PRO A 137 -13.30 -4.54 -6.45
C PRO A 137 -12.17 -5.36 -5.81
N LEU A 138 -10.99 -4.77 -5.58
CA LEU A 138 -9.83 -5.43 -4.97
C LEU A 138 -9.90 -5.52 -3.44
N HIS A 139 -11.08 -5.83 -2.89
CA HIS A 139 -11.34 -5.82 -1.45
C HIS A 139 -11.09 -7.18 -0.79
N TYR A 140 -10.64 -7.19 0.47
CA TYR A 140 -10.39 -8.42 1.23
C TYR A 140 -11.67 -9.23 1.48
N GLU A 141 -12.82 -8.55 1.60
CA GLU A 141 -14.14 -9.14 1.75
C GLU A 141 -14.54 -10.00 0.55
N LEU A 142 -13.91 -9.81 -0.61
CA LEU A 142 -14.16 -10.60 -1.81
C LEU A 142 -13.25 -11.81 -1.94
N ALA A 143 -12.26 -11.98 -1.06
CA ALA A 143 -11.42 -13.17 -1.01
C ALA A 143 -11.94 -14.19 0.04
N SER A 144 -11.39 -15.40 0.01
CA SER A 144 -11.64 -16.39 1.07
C SER A 144 -11.08 -15.90 2.42
N PRO A 145 -11.71 -16.26 3.55
CA PRO A 145 -11.13 -15.99 4.84
C PRO A 145 -9.92 -16.90 5.07
N GLY A 146 -9.08 -16.50 6.01
CA GLY A 146 -7.94 -17.28 6.47
C GLY A 146 -7.27 -16.59 7.65
N GLU A 147 -6.18 -17.18 8.14
CA GLU A 147 -5.42 -16.64 9.27
C GLU A 147 -5.10 -15.14 9.09
N PHE A 148 -4.83 -14.72 7.85
CA PHE A 148 -4.44 -13.34 7.52
C PHE A 148 -5.55 -12.53 6.82
N ASN A 149 -6.76 -13.09 6.66
CA ASN A 149 -7.94 -12.39 6.15
C ASN A 149 -9.18 -12.74 6.99
N PRO A 150 -9.46 -12.01 8.08
CA PRO A 150 -10.58 -12.32 8.97
C PRO A 150 -11.96 -11.90 8.43
N VAL A 151 -12.01 -11.09 7.36
CA VAL A 151 -13.27 -10.54 6.82
C VAL A 151 -13.68 -11.17 5.47
N GLY A 152 -12.98 -12.22 5.04
CA GLY A 152 -13.25 -12.91 3.78
C GLY A 152 -14.60 -13.64 3.77
N ARG A 153 -15.10 -13.96 2.58
CA ARG A 153 -16.35 -14.70 2.37
C ARG A 153 -16.14 -16.21 2.46
N CYS A 154 -16.96 -16.89 3.24
CA CYS A 154 -17.06 -18.34 3.25
C CYS A 154 -18.52 -18.77 3.40
N LEU A 155 -18.77 -20.05 3.11
CA LEU A 155 -19.99 -20.69 3.54
C LEU A 155 -19.93 -20.88 5.08
N PRO A 156 -20.90 -20.37 5.85
CA PRO A 156 -20.95 -20.60 7.30
C PRO A 156 -21.09 -22.10 7.63
N GLU A 157 -20.48 -22.55 8.73
CA GLU A 157 -20.58 -23.95 9.17
C GLU A 157 -22.03 -24.38 9.45
N ASP A 158 -22.81 -23.51 10.11
CA ASP A 158 -24.23 -23.72 10.41
C ASP A 158 -25.16 -23.06 9.37
N ALA A 159 -24.78 -23.07 8.09
CA ALA A 159 -25.55 -22.44 7.03
C ALA A 159 -26.97 -23.06 6.87
N ASP A 160 -28.01 -22.21 6.98
CA ASP A 160 -29.38 -22.60 6.64
C ASP A 160 -29.46 -22.94 5.14
N THR A 161 -29.79 -24.19 4.82
CA THR A 161 -29.87 -24.72 3.45
C THR A 161 -30.92 -24.02 2.58
N ARG A 162 -31.83 -23.23 3.17
CA ARG A 162 -32.81 -22.41 2.43
C ARG A 162 -32.28 -21.04 2.03
N ARG A 163 -31.09 -20.67 2.50
CA ARG A 163 -30.47 -19.36 2.23
C ARG A 163 -29.37 -19.49 1.18
N ILE A 164 -29.15 -18.39 0.47
CA ILE A 164 -28.06 -18.22 -0.48
C ILE A 164 -26.97 -17.39 0.20
N PHE A 165 -25.70 -17.77 0.01
CA PHE A 165 -24.57 -17.08 0.62
C PHE A 165 -23.57 -16.62 -0.45
N PRO A 166 -23.03 -15.39 -0.37
CA PRO A 166 -22.05 -14.91 -1.34
C PRO A 166 -20.74 -15.70 -1.23
N ALA A 167 -20.17 -16.07 -2.37
CA ALA A 167 -18.89 -16.79 -2.45
C ALA A 167 -17.73 -15.82 -2.81
N PRO A 168 -16.46 -16.21 -2.54
CA PRO A 168 -15.28 -15.45 -2.94
C PRO A 168 -15.20 -15.19 -4.45
N GLN A 169 -14.80 -13.98 -4.82
CA GLN A 169 -14.55 -13.52 -6.19
C GLN A 169 -13.04 -13.36 -6.50
N LEU A 170 -12.20 -13.29 -5.46
CA LEU A 170 -10.76 -13.12 -5.58
C LEU A 170 -10.00 -14.28 -4.90
N SER A 171 -8.86 -14.64 -5.46
CA SER A 171 -7.91 -15.55 -4.80
C SER A 171 -7.22 -14.92 -3.58
N PHE A 172 -6.94 -13.61 -3.62
CA PHE A 172 -6.48 -12.78 -2.50
C PHE A 172 -6.75 -11.29 -2.81
N SER A 173 -6.65 -10.41 -1.81
CA SER A 173 -6.71 -8.95 -2.03
C SER A 173 -5.31 -8.33 -1.90
N PRO A 174 -4.93 -7.43 -2.83
CA PRO A 174 -3.66 -6.71 -2.81
C PRO A 174 -3.69 -5.36 -2.04
N GLY A 175 -4.77 -5.09 -1.30
CA GLY A 175 -4.95 -3.84 -0.55
C GLY A 175 -4.16 -3.78 0.78
N PRO A 176 -4.25 -2.67 1.52
CA PRO A 176 -3.58 -2.54 2.82
C PRO A 176 -4.18 -3.46 3.90
N VAL A 177 -3.33 -4.08 4.70
CA VAL A 177 -3.68 -4.96 5.81
C VAL A 177 -3.93 -4.16 7.09
N CYS A 178 -5.03 -4.42 7.79
CA CYS A 178 -5.38 -3.72 9.04
C CYS A 178 -4.37 -4.01 10.17
N ARG A 179 -4.11 -3.01 11.03
CA ARG A 179 -3.20 -3.14 12.19
C ARG A 179 -3.64 -4.22 13.19
N SER A 180 -4.94 -4.39 13.35
CA SER A 180 -5.56 -5.35 14.27
C SER A 180 -5.52 -6.80 13.76
N TRP A 181 -5.21 -7.03 12.49
CA TRP A 181 -5.25 -8.37 11.92
C TRP A 181 -4.04 -9.22 12.34
N PRO A 182 -4.19 -10.56 12.42
CA PRO A 182 -3.13 -11.47 12.88
C PRO A 182 -1.77 -11.28 12.17
N SER A 183 -1.81 -11.00 10.86
CA SER A 183 -0.64 -10.76 10.02
C SER A 183 0.21 -9.56 10.46
N ARG A 184 -0.40 -8.55 11.09
CA ARG A 184 0.30 -7.38 11.63
C ARG A 184 0.45 -7.42 13.14
N ILE A 185 -0.60 -7.74 13.88
CA ILE A 185 -0.59 -7.70 15.36
C ILE A 185 0.48 -8.63 15.97
N ARG A 186 0.86 -9.71 15.28
CA ARG A 186 1.97 -10.60 15.68
C ARG A 186 3.32 -9.89 15.89
N TYR A 187 3.49 -8.71 15.31
CA TYR A 187 4.68 -7.88 15.44
C TYR A 187 4.58 -6.86 16.60
N ALA A 188 3.37 -6.61 17.12
CA ALA A 188 3.12 -5.69 18.24
C ALA A 188 3.42 -6.37 19.60
N LYS A 189 4.67 -6.76 19.80
CA LYS A 189 5.14 -7.44 21.03
C LYS A 189 5.51 -6.43 22.13
N GLY A 190 5.52 -6.88 23.38
CA GLY A 190 6.06 -6.13 24.51
C GLY A 190 5.10 -5.14 25.20
N PHE A 191 3.86 -4.98 24.73
CA PHE A 191 2.85 -4.10 25.37
C PHE A 191 2.24 -4.71 26.65
N THR A 192 3.05 -4.80 27.71
CA THR A 192 2.68 -5.38 29.01
C THR A 192 2.28 -4.32 30.06
N SER A 193 1.83 -4.73 31.25
CA SER A 193 1.63 -3.80 32.37
C SER A 193 2.92 -3.09 32.80
N HIS A 194 4.09 -3.70 32.60
CA HIS A 194 5.38 -3.05 32.83
C HIS A 194 5.58 -1.89 31.85
N TRP A 195 5.37 -2.13 30.55
CA TRP A 195 5.41 -1.08 29.53
C TRP A 195 4.46 0.08 29.86
N GLN A 196 3.22 -0.22 30.27
CA GLN A 196 2.23 0.79 30.65
C GLN A 196 2.70 1.69 31.80
N LYS A 197 3.48 1.15 32.75
CA LYS A 197 3.91 1.88 33.94
C LYS A 197 5.23 2.64 33.76
N TYR A 198 6.16 2.09 32.97
CA TYR A 198 7.55 2.56 32.95
C TYR A 198 8.07 2.99 31.57
N THR A 199 7.47 2.51 30.47
CA THR A 199 8.01 2.72 29.11
C THR A 199 7.17 3.69 28.28
N ARG A 200 5.85 3.74 28.48
CA ARG A 200 4.98 4.67 27.74
C ARG A 200 5.51 6.12 27.86
N PRO A 201 5.44 6.95 26.80
CA PRO A 201 4.74 6.73 25.52
C PRO A 201 5.56 5.98 24.46
N TYR A 202 6.76 5.51 24.78
CA TYR A 202 7.66 4.87 23.81
C TYR A 202 7.24 3.43 23.47
N TYR A 203 7.69 2.91 22.33
CA TYR A 203 7.45 1.49 22.01
C TYR A 203 8.23 0.57 22.96
N PRO A 204 7.70 -0.63 23.28
CA PRO A 204 8.46 -1.68 23.95
C PRO A 204 9.71 -2.07 23.13
N ASP A 205 10.75 -2.55 23.82
CA ASP A 205 11.98 -3.02 23.16
C ASP A 205 11.74 -4.23 22.26
N GLU A 206 10.75 -5.07 22.59
CA GLU A 206 10.38 -6.24 21.80
C GLU A 206 9.53 -5.91 20.56
N PHE A 207 9.08 -4.66 20.40
CA PHE A 207 8.23 -4.25 19.30
C PHE A 207 8.94 -4.45 17.95
N ASP A 208 8.35 -5.27 17.07
CA ASP A 208 8.90 -5.46 15.73
C ASP A 208 8.28 -4.45 14.76
N PHE A 209 9.12 -3.57 14.25
CA PHE A 209 8.71 -2.53 13.29
C PHE A 209 8.26 -3.04 11.92
N ASN A 210 8.35 -4.36 11.65
CA ASN A 210 7.57 -4.97 10.57
C ASN A 210 6.06 -4.69 10.71
N PHE A 211 5.58 -4.39 11.93
CA PHE A 211 4.22 -3.89 12.19
C PHE A 211 3.86 -2.66 11.34
N LEU A 212 4.83 -1.80 10.99
CA LEU A 212 4.57 -0.54 10.28
C LEU A 212 4.40 -0.71 8.77
N ASN A 213 4.81 -1.85 8.21
CA ASN A 213 4.46 -2.25 6.85
C ASN A 213 2.98 -2.69 6.81
N CYS A 214 2.24 -2.23 5.81
CA CYS A 214 0.82 -2.53 5.63
C CYS A 214 0.51 -3.31 4.35
N ALA A 215 1.47 -3.58 3.46
CA ALA A 215 1.25 -4.52 2.37
C ALA A 215 1.27 -5.98 2.90
N PRO A 216 0.54 -6.91 2.25
CA PRO A 216 0.76 -8.34 2.41
C PRO A 216 2.25 -8.70 2.32
N ALA A 217 2.71 -9.72 3.02
CA ALA A 217 4.15 -10.02 3.14
C ALA A 217 4.80 -10.26 1.77
N GLU A 218 4.08 -10.92 0.87
CA GLU A 218 4.45 -11.22 -0.51
C GLU A 218 4.36 -10.00 -1.44
N GLN A 219 3.89 -8.87 -0.93
CA GLN A 219 3.79 -7.56 -1.59
C GLN A 219 4.72 -6.51 -0.95
N GLN A 220 5.62 -6.94 -0.05
CA GLN A 220 6.67 -6.08 0.50
C GLN A 220 7.93 -6.25 -0.34
N TYR A 221 8.34 -5.19 -1.00
CA TYR A 221 9.50 -5.19 -1.89
C TYR A 221 10.79 -5.52 -1.13
N ALA A 222 11.74 -6.17 -1.81
CA ALA A 222 13.04 -6.50 -1.23
C ALA A 222 13.92 -5.24 -1.12
N GLY A 223 13.69 -4.44 -0.07
CA GLY A 223 14.36 -3.16 0.17
C GLY A 223 13.43 -1.98 -0.09
N PHE A 224 14.01 -0.87 -0.56
CA PHE A 224 13.26 0.33 -0.94
C PHE A 224 13.23 0.47 -2.46
N LEU A 225 12.13 1.01 -2.98
CA LEU A 225 12.03 1.36 -4.40
C LEU A 225 13.07 2.41 -4.74
N LYS A 226 13.61 2.30 -5.94
CA LYS A 226 14.51 3.27 -6.56
C LYS A 226 13.68 4.34 -7.26
N GLY A 227 12.54 4.02 -7.84
CA GLY A 227 11.73 4.96 -8.61
C GLY A 227 11.99 4.85 -10.12
N ASN A 228 12.60 3.76 -10.59
CA ASN A 228 12.76 3.42 -12.01
C ASN A 228 12.30 1.99 -12.33
N GLU A 229 11.62 1.33 -11.40
CA GLU A 229 11.14 -0.04 -11.56
C GLU A 229 10.18 -0.16 -12.74
N LYS A 230 10.30 -1.28 -13.47
CA LYS A 230 9.30 -1.70 -14.46
C LYS A 230 7.96 -1.93 -13.75
N ILE A 231 6.88 -1.46 -14.36
CA ILE A 231 5.50 -1.69 -13.96
C ILE A 231 4.84 -2.55 -15.04
N VAL A 232 4.22 -3.65 -14.67
CA VAL A 232 3.32 -4.42 -15.55
C VAL A 232 1.98 -4.55 -14.85
N LEU A 233 0.89 -4.27 -15.55
CA LEU A 233 -0.47 -4.37 -15.05
C LEU A 233 -1.33 -5.03 -16.12
N ASN A 234 -1.70 -6.30 -15.91
CA ASN A 234 -2.55 -7.06 -16.82
C ASN A 234 -3.89 -7.33 -16.14
N GLY A 235 -5.02 -7.12 -16.82
CA GLY A 235 -6.36 -7.34 -16.24
C GLY A 235 -6.66 -6.48 -15.01
N LEU A 236 -6.02 -5.30 -14.92
CA LEU A 236 -6.14 -4.37 -13.80
C LEU A 236 -6.60 -2.97 -14.22
N LEU A 237 -6.36 -2.56 -15.47
CA LEU A 237 -6.70 -1.22 -15.94
C LEU A 237 -7.96 -1.25 -16.80
N ARG A 238 -8.72 -0.16 -16.76
CA ARG A 238 -9.97 -0.04 -17.52
C ARG A 238 -9.69 0.23 -19.00
N SER A 239 -8.64 0.99 -19.28
CA SER A 239 -8.29 1.46 -20.63
C SER A 239 -7.62 0.40 -21.49
N THR A 240 -6.93 -0.58 -20.89
CA THR A 240 -6.16 -1.60 -21.61
C THR A 240 -6.11 -2.93 -20.86
N THR A 241 -5.94 -4.02 -21.61
CA THR A 241 -5.83 -5.38 -21.07
C THR A 241 -4.44 -5.69 -20.55
N GLU A 242 -3.43 -5.16 -21.22
CA GLU A 242 -2.02 -5.31 -20.91
C GLU A 242 -1.40 -3.91 -20.85
N PHE A 243 -0.67 -3.64 -19.78
CA PHE A 243 0.02 -2.37 -19.62
C PHE A 243 1.43 -2.63 -19.11
N THR A 244 2.42 -2.05 -19.79
CA THR A 244 3.82 -2.06 -19.34
C THR A 244 4.36 -0.63 -19.36
N SER A 245 5.00 -0.21 -18.28
CA SER A 245 5.63 1.11 -18.14
C SER A 245 6.81 1.02 -17.16
N PHE A 246 7.38 2.15 -16.80
CA PHE A 246 8.46 2.28 -15.83
C PHE A 246 8.19 3.47 -14.92
N LEU A 247 8.62 3.39 -13.66
CA LEU A 247 8.66 4.58 -12.81
C LEU A 247 9.62 5.64 -13.40
N PRO A 248 9.40 6.94 -13.12
CA PRO A 248 10.00 8.04 -13.90
C PRO A 248 11.49 8.30 -13.66
N GLY A 249 12.19 7.46 -12.91
CA GLY A 249 13.60 7.63 -12.57
C GLY A 249 13.85 8.77 -11.58
N ILE A 250 12.83 9.27 -10.87
CA ILE A 250 12.99 10.39 -9.94
C ILE A 250 13.48 9.89 -8.59
N ARG A 251 14.46 10.58 -8.00
CA ARG A 251 14.86 10.47 -6.60
C ARG A 251 14.55 11.76 -5.86
N ILE A 252 14.19 11.64 -4.59
CA ILE A 252 14.02 12.78 -3.68
C ILE A 252 15.09 12.75 -2.60
N TRP A 253 15.65 13.91 -2.30
CA TRP A 253 16.70 14.06 -1.30
C TRP A 253 16.57 15.42 -0.59
N ALA A 254 17.23 15.54 0.57
CA ALA A 254 17.17 16.70 1.43
C ALA A 254 18.57 17.26 1.72
N GLN A 255 18.70 18.59 1.69
CA GLN A 255 19.82 19.33 2.25
C GLN A 255 19.48 19.74 3.69
N LEU A 256 20.27 19.28 4.65
CA LEU A 256 20.08 19.56 6.07
C LEU A 256 21.14 20.56 6.53
N TYR A 257 20.73 21.77 6.88
CA TYR A 257 21.63 22.84 7.34
C TYR A 257 21.61 22.91 8.88
N LYS A 258 22.79 22.78 9.50
CA LYS A 258 23.02 22.98 10.94
C LYS A 258 24.05 24.09 11.13
N GLY A 259 23.61 25.25 11.62
CA GLY A 259 24.43 26.45 11.72
C GLY A 259 24.98 26.93 10.37
N SER A 260 26.21 27.43 10.35
CA SER A 260 26.87 28.00 9.17
C SER A 260 27.69 26.99 8.34
N GLY A 261 27.60 25.69 8.64
CA GLY A 261 28.36 24.65 7.96
C GLY A 261 27.81 24.29 6.57
N ALA A 262 28.55 23.45 5.85
CA ALA A 262 28.05 22.81 4.63
C ALA A 262 26.84 21.92 4.96
N PRO A 263 25.82 21.84 4.08
CA PRO A 263 24.66 20.99 4.33
C PRO A 263 25.02 19.51 4.29
N GLU A 264 24.37 18.74 5.15
CA GLU A 264 24.34 17.28 5.05
C GLU A 264 23.31 16.86 4.00
N HIS A 265 23.65 15.91 3.15
CA HIS A 265 22.75 15.38 2.11
C HIS A 265 22.15 14.04 2.56
N ARG A 266 20.82 13.91 2.48
CA ARG A 266 20.10 12.67 2.80
C ARG A 266 19.10 12.31 1.73
N LEU A 267 19.14 11.06 1.25
CA LEU A 267 18.11 10.52 0.36
C LEU A 267 16.84 10.22 1.17
N LEU A 268 15.68 10.48 0.57
CA LEU A 268 14.41 9.96 1.06
C LEU A 268 14.23 8.54 0.53
N LEU A 269 13.62 7.67 1.34
CA LEU A 269 13.36 6.28 0.98
C LEU A 269 11.95 6.16 0.39
N ALA A 270 11.80 5.65 -0.84
CA ALA A 270 10.48 5.34 -1.41
C ALA A 270 9.93 4.07 -0.75
N ASP A 271 9.09 4.22 0.27
CA ASP A 271 8.68 3.12 1.15
C ASP A 271 7.24 2.65 0.94
N THR A 272 6.51 3.29 0.02
CA THR A 272 5.14 2.90 -0.32
C THR A 272 4.88 3.24 -1.78
N LEU A 273 4.37 2.29 -2.55
CA LEU A 273 3.74 2.54 -3.85
C LEU A 273 2.31 2.05 -3.79
N THR A 274 1.37 2.92 -4.15
CA THR A 274 -0.05 2.58 -4.31
C THR A 274 -0.45 2.78 -5.76
N CYS A 275 -0.91 1.71 -6.40
CA CYS A 275 -1.54 1.73 -7.71
C CYS A 275 -3.05 1.92 -7.55
N TYR A 276 -3.55 3.07 -8.01
CA TYR A 276 -4.97 3.40 -8.09
C TYR A 276 -5.46 2.98 -9.47
N THR A 277 -6.04 1.79 -9.57
CA THR A 277 -6.38 1.16 -10.87
C THR A 277 -7.54 1.86 -11.57
N ASP A 278 -8.49 2.43 -10.83
CA ASP A 278 -9.64 3.11 -11.41
C ASP A 278 -9.29 4.49 -11.98
N GLU A 279 -8.36 5.19 -11.33
CA GLU A 279 -7.83 6.48 -11.80
C GLU A 279 -6.61 6.33 -12.70
N GLU A 280 -6.12 5.11 -12.91
CA GLU A 280 -4.93 4.77 -13.69
C GLU A 280 -3.72 5.64 -13.27
N GLN A 281 -3.46 5.65 -11.96
CA GLN A 281 -2.38 6.42 -11.34
C GLN A 281 -1.56 5.57 -10.39
N VAL A 282 -0.30 5.95 -10.21
CA VAL A 282 0.56 5.44 -9.12
C VAL A 282 1.03 6.58 -8.25
N THR A 283 1.02 6.36 -6.93
CA THR A 283 1.61 7.27 -5.96
C THR A 283 2.78 6.60 -5.26
N LEU A 284 3.91 7.30 -5.19
CA LEU A 284 5.12 6.91 -4.47
C LEU A 284 5.29 7.82 -3.27
N LEU A 285 5.43 7.23 -2.09
CA LEU A 285 5.71 7.96 -0.88
C LEU A 285 7.18 7.85 -0.50
N TRP A 286 7.84 9.00 -0.43
CA TRP A 286 9.24 9.15 -0.09
C TRP A 286 9.36 9.62 1.36
N ARG A 287 10.16 8.94 2.18
CA ARG A 287 10.25 9.22 3.62
C ARG A 287 11.67 9.55 4.07
N LEU A 288 11.80 10.60 4.86
CA LEU A 288 12.97 10.90 5.68
C LEU A 288 12.56 10.93 7.15
N THR A 289 13.37 10.29 8.00
CA THR A 289 13.16 10.23 9.44
C THR A 289 14.39 10.83 10.12
N LEU A 290 14.20 11.88 10.91
CA LEU A 290 15.26 12.57 11.65
C LEU A 290 14.94 12.53 13.13
N LEU A 291 15.95 12.37 13.98
CA LEU A 291 15.78 12.48 15.43
C LEU A 291 15.33 13.90 15.80
N ALA A 292 14.32 14.01 16.66
CA ALA A 292 13.70 15.30 17.02
C ALA A 292 14.64 16.20 17.84
N ASP A 293 15.59 15.62 18.56
CA ASP A 293 16.57 16.33 19.38
C ASP A 293 17.74 16.93 18.58
N SER A 294 17.88 16.55 17.31
CA SER A 294 19.05 16.86 16.48
C SER A 294 18.64 17.30 15.07
N LEU A 295 17.49 17.98 14.99
CA LEU A 295 16.96 18.54 13.75
C LEU A 295 17.88 19.64 13.18
N PRO A 296 17.92 19.79 11.85
CA PRO A 296 18.54 20.96 11.23
C PRO A 296 17.71 22.22 11.47
N ASP A 297 18.37 23.38 11.38
CA ASP A 297 17.71 24.68 11.39
C ASP A 297 16.81 24.82 10.16
N ARG A 298 17.34 24.39 9.01
CA ARG A 298 16.68 24.45 7.71
C ARG A 298 16.87 23.16 6.93
N LEU A 299 15.80 22.71 6.29
CA LEU A 299 15.77 21.55 5.40
C LEU A 299 15.26 22.00 4.02
N ILE A 300 15.98 21.64 2.95
CA ILE A 300 15.53 21.90 1.57
C ILE A 300 15.31 20.56 0.86
N LEU A 301 14.07 20.30 0.43
CA LEU A 301 13.73 19.12 -0.38
C LEU A 301 13.99 19.39 -1.85
N MET A 302 14.65 18.45 -2.51
CA MET A 302 15.04 18.52 -3.92
C MET A 302 14.71 17.20 -4.61
N SER A 303 14.38 17.26 -5.90
CA SER A 303 14.21 16.09 -6.76
C SER A 303 15.22 16.13 -7.91
N CYS A 304 15.59 14.95 -8.43
CA CYS A 304 16.41 14.80 -9.61
C CYS A 304 15.90 13.61 -10.42
N ALA A 305 15.80 13.78 -11.74
CA ALA A 305 15.59 12.66 -12.65
C ALA A 305 16.94 12.00 -12.93
N GLU A 306 17.05 10.71 -12.64
CA GLU A 306 18.15 9.89 -13.15
C GLU A 306 17.96 9.72 -14.66
N THR A 307 18.96 10.06 -15.47
CA THR A 307 18.92 9.76 -16.90
C THR A 307 18.68 8.25 -17.09
N PRO A 308 17.77 7.83 -17.99
CA PRO A 308 17.52 6.42 -18.22
C PRO A 308 18.84 5.76 -18.60
N HIS A 309 19.23 4.71 -17.87
CA HIS A 309 20.36 3.89 -18.28
C HIS A 309 20.07 3.35 -19.68
N GLY A 310 20.97 3.68 -20.62
CA GLY A 310 21.06 3.00 -21.92
C GLY A 310 21.53 1.57 -21.77
#